data_AF-A0AAV5ESM7-F1
#
_entry.id   AF-A0AAV5ESM7-F1
#
_cell.length_a   1.000
_cell.length_b   1.000
_cell.length_c   1.000
_cell.angle_alpha   90.00
_cell.angle_beta   90.00
_cell.angle_gamma   90.00
#
_symmetry.space_group_name_H-M   'P 1'
#
loop_
_entity.id
_entity.type
_entity.pdbx_description
1 polymer ?
#
loop_
_entity_poly.entity_id
_entity_poly.type
_entity_poly.pdbx_seq_one_letter_code
_entity_poly.pdbx_strand_id
1 'polypeptide(L)'
;MDPHDWLHVYATAIRSLGGDSFVMAIYLHVCLAQAARTWLTNLPDNSISSWAELCRQFATNFQATFDRPDNHWELARIKYRDRDPLQEYI
;
A
#
# COMPACT_ATOMS: atom_id res chain seq x y z
N MET A 1 5.38 -7.70 6.55
CA MET A 1 4.29 -6.88 7.13
C MET A 1 3.00 -7.35 6.49
N ASP A 2 1.98 -7.63 7.29
CA ASP A 2 0.66 -8.01 6.78
C ASP A 2 0.05 -6.83 5.97
N PRO A 3 -0.65 -7.08 4.84
CA PRO A 3 -1.27 -6.03 4.03
C PRO A 3 -2.21 -5.12 4.80
N HIS A 4 -2.98 -5.65 5.77
CA HIS A 4 -3.90 -4.85 6.59
C HIS A 4 -3.13 -3.96 7.56
N ASP A 5 -2.07 -4.49 8.18
CA ASP A 5 -1.21 -3.73 9.09
C ASP A 5 -0.50 -2.58 8.35
N TRP A 6 0.01 -2.85 7.14
CA TRP A 6 0.60 -1.80 6.30
C TRP A 6 -0.40 -0.70 5.92
N LEU A 7 -1.62 -1.08 5.50
CA LEU A 7 -2.68 -0.12 5.19
C LEU A 7 -3.09 0.70 6.41
N HIS A 8 -3.10 0.08 7.59
CA HIS A 8 -3.43 0.78 8.84
C HIS A 8 -2.39 1.84 9.17
N VAL A 9 -1.09 1.50 9.10
CA VAL A 9 0.00 2.46 9.33
C VAL A 9 -0.02 3.58 8.28
N TYR A 10 -0.23 3.24 7.01
CA TYR A 10 -0.34 4.21 5.92
C TYR A 10 -1.51 5.19 6.12
N ALA A 11 -2.72 4.68 6.36
CA ALA A 11 -3.90 5.51 6.56
C ALA A 11 -3.76 6.41 7.80
N THR A 12 -3.13 5.90 8.87
CA THR A 12 -2.85 6.69 10.06
C THR A 12 -1.87 7.83 9.76
N ALA A 13 -0.77 7.56 9.05
CA ALA A 13 0.21 8.58 8.68
C ALA A 13 -0.40 9.70 7.80
N ILE A 14 -1.20 9.35 6.78
CA ILE A 14 -1.84 10.35 5.92
C ILE A 14 -2.89 11.16 6.69
N ARG A 15 -3.66 10.53 7.57
CA ARG A 15 -4.64 11.23 8.40
C ARG A 15 -3.99 12.18 9.40
N SER A 16 -2.84 11.82 9.97
CA SER A 16 -2.05 12.72 10.83
C SER A 16 -1.53 13.96 10.09
N LEU A 17 -1.36 13.88 8.77
CA LEU A 17 -1.01 15.01 7.91
C LEU A 17 -2.24 15.83 7.45
N GLY A 18 -3.44 15.53 7.97
CA GLY A 18 -4.69 16.17 7.57
C GLY A 18 -5.24 15.66 6.22
N GLY A 19 -4.70 14.57 5.69
CA GLY A 19 -5.18 13.96 4.45
C GLY A 19 -6.52 13.26 4.61
N ASP A 20 -7.38 13.41 3.62
CA ASP A 20 -8.65 12.72 3.50
C ASP A 20 -8.53 11.42 2.68
N SER A 21 -9.66 10.73 2.49
CA SER A 21 -9.72 9.48 1.71
C SER A 21 -9.28 9.66 0.24
N PHE A 22 -9.42 10.87 -0.32
CA PHE A 22 -9.00 11.17 -1.68
C PHE A 22 -7.47 11.30 -1.76
N VAL A 23 -6.87 12.02 -0.81
CA VAL A 23 -5.41 12.11 -0.66
C VAL A 23 -4.81 10.72 -0.42
N MET A 24 -5.45 9.89 0.40
CA MET A 24 -5.05 8.49 0.61
C MET A 24 -5.05 7.68 -0.69
N ALA A 25 -6.06 7.81 -1.55
CA ALA A 25 -6.13 7.08 -2.82
C ALA A 25 -5.06 7.52 -3.82
N ILE A 26 -4.76 8.83 -3.89
CA ILE A 26 -3.72 9.38 -4.76
C ILE A 26 -2.34 8.90 -4.31
N TYR A 27 -2.01 9.08 -3.03
CA TYR A 27 -0.69 8.71 -2.52
C TYR A 27 -0.47 7.20 -2.52
N LEU A 28 -1.55 6.40 -2.47
CA LEU A 28 -1.43 4.96 -2.49
C LEU A 28 -0.72 4.52 -3.77
N HIS A 29 -1.12 5.01 -4.95
CA HIS A 29 -0.44 4.70 -6.21
C HIS A 29 1.08 4.95 -6.19
N VAL A 30 1.51 5.99 -5.48
CA VAL A 30 2.92 6.38 -5.37
C VAL A 30 3.68 5.42 -4.45
N CYS A 31 3.06 5.01 -3.35
CA CYS A 31 3.64 4.09 -2.36
C CYS A 31 3.61 2.62 -2.81
N LEU A 32 2.78 2.28 -3.79
CA LEU A 32 2.62 0.91 -4.27
C LEU A 32 3.81 0.43 -5.12
N ALA A 33 4.23 -0.82 -4.87
CA ALA A 33 5.17 -1.55 -5.71
C ALA A 33 4.59 -1.78 -7.12
N GLN A 34 5.43 -2.16 -8.08
CA GLN A 34 5.02 -2.32 -9.48
C GLN A 34 3.86 -3.31 -9.64
N ALA A 35 3.90 -4.45 -8.93
CA ALA A 35 2.82 -5.45 -8.94
C ALA A 35 1.47 -4.87 -8.47
N ALA A 36 1.49 -3.99 -7.46
CA ALA A 36 0.29 -3.37 -6.94
C ALA A 36 -0.26 -2.25 -7.83
N ARG A 37 0.61 -1.54 -8.55
CA ARG A 37 0.18 -0.62 -9.61
C ARG A 37 -0.47 -1.36 -10.76
N THR A 38 0.15 -2.47 -11.21
CA THR A 38 -0.42 -3.31 -12.27
C THR A 38 -1.76 -3.91 -11.87
N TRP A 39 -1.92 -4.38 -10.63
CA TRP A 39 -3.21 -4.85 -10.12
C TRP A 39 -4.27 -3.74 -10.20
N LEU A 40 -3.94 -2.54 -9.72
CA LEU A 40 -4.89 -1.44 -9.66
C LEU A 40 -5.32 -0.98 -11.07
N THR A 41 -4.41 -0.92 -12.04
CA THR A 41 -4.76 -0.61 -13.45
C THR A 41 -5.57 -1.70 -14.13
N ASN A 42 -5.52 -2.94 -13.65
CA ASN A 42 -6.30 -4.06 -14.21
C ASN A 42 -7.69 -4.22 -13.55
N LEU A 43 -8.07 -3.35 -12.61
CA LEU A 43 -9.41 -3.40 -12.03
C LEU A 43 -10.46 -2.93 -13.04
N PRO A 44 -11.64 -3.58 -13.08
CA PRO A 44 -12.73 -3.13 -13.94
C PRO A 44 -13.24 -1.75 -13.49
N ASP A 45 -13.69 -0.94 -14.46
CA ASP A 45 -14.23 0.39 -14.19
C ASP A 45 -15.36 0.32 -13.14
N ASN A 46 -15.35 1.25 -12.19
CA ASN A 46 -16.29 1.30 -11.05
C ASN A 46 -16.23 0.11 -10.08
N SER A 47 -15.18 -0.73 -10.07
CA SER A 47 -15.05 -1.80 -9.07
C SER A 47 -14.78 -1.28 -7.65
N ILE A 48 -14.27 -0.05 -7.53
CA ILE A 48 -13.97 0.62 -6.27
C ILE A 48 -14.81 1.89 -6.16
N SER A 49 -15.77 1.87 -5.23
CA SER A 49 -16.64 3.00 -4.93
C SER A 49 -16.23 3.77 -3.67
N SER A 50 -15.29 3.23 -2.89
CA SER A 50 -14.82 3.86 -1.65
C SER A 50 -13.41 3.41 -1.27
N TRP A 51 -12.75 4.21 -0.44
CA TRP A 51 -11.46 3.85 0.15
C TRP A 51 -11.50 2.52 0.94
N ALA A 52 -12.59 2.25 1.65
CA ALA A 52 -12.77 1.01 2.39
C ALA A 52 -12.91 -0.21 1.46
N GLU A 53 -13.56 -0.05 0.30
CA GLU A 53 -13.63 -1.09 -0.73
C GLU A 53 -12.25 -1.35 -1.35
N LEU A 54 -11.51 -0.28 -1.66
CA LEU A 54 -10.14 -0.38 -2.15
C LEU A 54 -9.26 -1.17 -1.19
N CYS A 55 -9.29 -0.81 0.11
CA CYS A 55 -8.48 -1.47 1.13
C CYS A 55 -8.80 -2.97 1.24
N ARG A 56 -10.09 -3.33 1.19
CA ARG A 56 -10.53 -4.74 1.26
C ARG A 56 -10.07 -5.55 0.05
N GLN A 57 -10.24 -5.02 -1.16
CA GLN A 57 -9.80 -5.73 -2.38
C GLN A 57 -8.28 -5.81 -2.44
N PHE A 58 -7.57 -4.74 -2.05
CA PHE A 58 -6.11 -4.73 -1.95
C PHE A 58 -5.63 -5.82 -0.99
N ALA A 59 -6.16 -5.82 0.23
CA ALA A 59 -5.74 -6.79 1.23
C ALA A 59 -6.06 -8.22 0.78
N THR A 60 -7.26 -8.48 0.26
CA THR A 60 -7.63 -9.80 -0.30
C THR A 60 -6.66 -10.26 -1.40
N ASN A 61 -6.34 -9.38 -2.34
CA ASN A 61 -5.46 -9.71 -3.47
C ASN A 61 -4.02 -10.00 -3.03
N PHE A 62 -3.47 -9.17 -2.14
CA PHE A 62 -2.08 -9.32 -1.69
C PHE A 62 -1.91 -10.35 -0.57
N GLN A 63 -2.93 -10.58 0.26
CA GLN A 63 -2.95 -11.63 1.27
C GLN A 63 -2.95 -13.03 0.62
N ALA A 64 -3.70 -13.22 -0.48
CA ALA A 64 -3.66 -14.47 -1.26
C ALA A 64 -2.32 -14.70 -1.98
N THR A 65 -1.55 -13.64 -2.23
CA THR A 65 -0.21 -13.73 -2.84
C THR A 65 0.85 -14.12 -1.81
N PHE A 66 0.64 -13.78 -0.53
CA PHE A 66 1.50 -14.22 0.59
C PHE A 66 1.34 -15.70 0.94
N ASP A 67 0.15 -16.28 0.75
CA ASP A 67 -0.10 -17.71 1.02
C ASP A 67 0.56 -18.65 -0.01
N ARG A 68 0.99 -18.10 -1.17
CA ARG A 68 1.81 -18.83 -2.14
C ARG A 68 3.30 -18.69 -1.77
N PRO A 69 4.01 -19.79 -1.46
CA PRO A 69 5.39 -19.75 -0.98
C PRO A 69 6.42 -19.20 -2.00
N ASP A 70 6.03 -18.96 -3.25
CA ASP A 70 6.95 -18.55 -4.33
C ASP A 70 7.20 -17.03 -4.41
N ASN A 71 6.32 -16.20 -3.81
CA ASN A 71 6.29 -14.74 -4.04
C ASN A 71 6.49 -13.87 -2.78
N HIS A 72 7.05 -14.45 -1.71
CA HIS A 72 7.30 -13.77 -0.43
C HIS A 72 8.21 -12.52 -0.52
N TRP A 73 8.84 -12.26 -1.67
CA TRP A 73 9.82 -11.19 -1.89
C TRP A 73 9.26 -9.94 -2.62
N GLU A 74 8.07 -9.99 -3.23
CA GLU A 74 7.53 -8.89 -4.04
C GLU A 74 6.91 -7.76 -3.20
N LEU A 75 6.39 -8.09 -2.01
CA LEU A 75 5.71 -7.15 -1.12
C LEU A 75 6.67 -6.32 -0.25
N ALA A 76 7.95 -6.70 -0.19
CA ALA A 76 8.99 -5.95 0.52
C ALA A 76 9.60 -4.81 -0.32
N ARG A 77 9.27 -4.68 -1.62
CA ARG A 77 9.69 -3.54 -2.44
C ARG A 77 8.70 -2.37 -2.40
N ILE A 78 7.98 -2.22 -1.29
CA ILE A 78 7.63 -0.89 -0.84
C ILE A 78 8.99 -0.21 -0.67
N LYS A 79 9.35 0.70 -1.58
CA LYS A 79 10.44 1.63 -1.32
C LYS A 79 9.98 2.40 -0.08
N TYR A 80 10.29 1.87 1.11
CA TYR A 80 10.80 2.69 2.17
C TYR A 80 11.95 3.42 1.48
N ARG A 81 11.63 4.61 0.94
CA ARG A 81 12.63 5.58 0.57
C ARG A 81 13.43 5.68 1.84
N ASP A 82 14.64 5.13 1.75
CA ASP A 82 15.59 5.00 2.82
C ASP A 82 15.43 6.23 3.72
N ARG A 83 15.05 5.97 4.97
CA ARG A 83 15.26 6.96 6.00
C ARG A 83 16.74 7.24 5.93
N ASP A 84 17.12 8.36 5.33
CA ASP A 84 18.47 8.91 5.41
C ASP A 84 18.90 8.80 6.88
N PRO A 85 19.88 7.96 7.23
CA PRO A 85 20.33 7.82 8.60
C PRO A 85 21.24 9.02 8.92
N LEU A 86 20.65 10.17 9.22
CA LEU A 86 21.34 11.27 9.91
C LEU A 86 21.54 10.95 11.42
N GLN A 87 21.69 9.68 11.78
CA GLN A 87 22.00 9.24 13.14
C GLN A 87 23.45 8.73 13.30
N GLU A 88 24.38 9.17 12.43
CA GLU A 88 25.82 8.93 12.62
C GLU A 88 26.65 10.22 12.72
N TYR A 89 26.02 11.32 13.14
CA TYR A 89 26.76 12.49 13.61
C TYR A 89 25.95 13.25 14.67
N ILE A 90 26.08 12.85 15.93
CA ILE A 90 26.21 13.66 17.17
C ILE A 90 26.44 12.69 18.33
#